data_AF-A0A7H0EX37-F1
#
_entry.id   AF-A0A7H0EX37-F1
#
_cell.length_a   1.000
_cell.length_b   1.000
_cell.length_c   1.000
_cell.angle_alpha   90.00
_cell.angle_beta   90.00
_cell.angle_gamma   90.00
#
_symmetry.space_group_name_H-M   'P 1'
#
loop_
_entity.id
_entity.type
_entity.pdbx_description
1 polymer ?
#
loop_
_entity_poly.entity_id
_entity_poly.type
_entity_poly.pdbx_seq_one_letter_code
_entity_poly.pdbx_strand_id
1 'polypeptide(L)'
;MSAITIPSWQQLLETARVHTPARRTKRPGQNPSTAPISSGWDKLPPDSKPPILVYRDTNSWCPFCERVWLALEEKEIPFVTEFIDLSNKPKWYTDLVPTTLVPAAEIIVFARHEI
;
A
#
# COMPACT_ATOMS: atom_id res chain seq x y z
N MET A 1 -23.23 3.03 43.50
CA MET A 1 -22.90 3.31 42.08
C MET A 1 -21.45 3.74 42.05
N SER A 2 -20.53 2.92 41.53
CA SER A 2 -19.11 3.28 41.47
C SER A 2 -18.92 4.33 40.39
N ALA A 3 -18.39 5.50 40.74
CA ALA A 3 -18.10 6.56 39.78
C ALA A 3 -17.01 6.06 38.81
N ILE A 4 -17.30 6.10 37.51
CA ILE A 4 -16.30 5.82 36.48
C ILE A 4 -15.29 6.97 36.51
N THR A 5 -14.05 6.66 36.87
CA THR A 5 -12.96 7.64 36.84
C THR A 5 -12.24 7.52 35.50
N ILE A 6 -12.21 8.61 34.73
CA ILE A 6 -11.50 8.66 33.45
C ILE A 6 -10.01 8.89 33.74
N PRO A 7 -9.09 8.12 33.15
CA PRO A 7 -7.66 8.31 33.35
C PRO A 7 -7.17 9.66 32.79
N SER A 8 -6.16 10.23 33.43
CA SER A 8 -5.45 11.39 32.92
C SER A 8 -4.61 11.06 31.69
N TRP A 9 -4.23 12.08 30.91
CA TRP A 9 -3.34 11.92 29.76
C TRP A 9 -2.01 11.26 30.11
N GLN A 10 -1.47 11.52 31.31
CA GLN A 10 -0.25 10.91 31.78
C GLN A 10 -0.42 9.42 32.08
N GLN A 11 -1.55 9.04 32.70
CA GLN A 11 -1.88 7.64 32.97
C GLN A 11 -2.11 6.85 31.67
N LEU A 12 -2.79 7.46 30.70
CA LEU A 12 -2.95 6.90 29.36
C LEU A 12 -1.61 6.72 28.65
N LEU A 13 -0.73 7.73 28.70
CA LEU A 13 0.58 7.67 28.07
C LEU A 13 1.45 6.55 28.67
N GLU A 14 1.45 6.41 29.99
CA GLU A 14 2.22 5.36 30.67
C GLU A 14 1.70 3.97 30.29
N THR A 15 0.37 3.79 30.30
CA THR A 15 -0.27 2.55 29.84
C THR A 15 0.07 2.25 28.38
N ALA A 16 0.01 3.26 27.51
CA ALA A 16 0.30 3.11 26.10
C ALA A 16 1.75 2.68 25.85
N ARG A 17 2.72 3.21 26.62
CA ARG A 17 4.15 2.83 26.51
C ARG A 17 4.41 1.38 26.88
N VAL A 18 3.65 0.82 27.83
CA VAL A 18 3.74 -0.60 28.21
C VAL A 18 3.27 -1.51 27.07
N HIS A 19 2.22 -1.10 26.36
CA HIS A 19 1.56 -1.96 25.36
C HIS A 19 1.91 -1.64 23.90
N THR A 20 2.52 -0.48 23.64
CA THR A 20 2.85 -0.01 22.30
C THR A 20 4.36 0.16 22.21
N PRO A 21 5.07 -0.65 21.40
CA PRO A 21 6.48 -0.41 21.16
C PRO A 21 6.68 0.98 20.55
N ALA A 22 7.81 1.62 20.89
CA ALA A 22 8.15 2.98 20.41
C ALA A 22 8.13 3.09 18.88
N ARG A 23 8.35 1.98 18.17
CA ARG A 23 8.26 1.89 16.73
C ARG A 23 7.07 1.02 16.33
N ARG A 24 6.22 1.55 15.46
CA ARG A 24 5.22 0.74 14.74
C ARG A 24 5.98 -0.26 13.85
N THR A 25 5.78 -1.54 14.11
CA THR A 25 6.29 -2.63 13.27
C THR A 25 5.13 -3.22 12.47
N LYS A 26 5.37 -3.47 11.19
CA LYS A 26 4.41 -4.18 10.35
C LYS A 26 4.32 -5.63 10.82
N ARG A 27 3.12 -6.22 10.76
CA ARG A 27 2.96 -7.67 10.97
C ARG A 27 3.71 -8.41 9.85
N PRO A 28 4.65 -9.32 10.18
CA PRO A 28 5.39 -10.07 9.17
C PRO A 28 4.44 -10.80 8.20
N GLY A 29 4.72 -10.75 6.90
CA GLY A 29 3.98 -11.48 5.86
C GLY A 29 2.55 -11.01 5.59
N GLN A 30 2.08 -9.93 6.23
CA GLN A 30 0.74 -9.39 5.99
C GLN A 30 0.82 -8.15 5.09
N ASN A 31 -0.16 -7.96 4.22
CA ASN A 31 -0.34 -6.68 3.55
C ASN A 31 -0.98 -5.67 4.52
N PRO A 32 -0.78 -4.37 4.30
CA PRO A 32 -1.52 -3.37 5.05
C PRO A 32 -3.03 -3.54 4.88
N SER A 33 -3.80 -3.27 5.93
CA SER A 33 -5.27 -3.30 5.84
C SER A 33 -5.85 -2.27 4.87
N THR A 34 -5.06 -1.24 4.51
CA THR A 34 -5.43 -0.23 3.50
C THR A 34 -4.89 -0.58 2.11
N ALA A 35 -4.55 -1.84 1.85
CA ALA A 35 -4.15 -2.26 0.52
C ALA A 35 -5.27 -1.97 -0.48
N PRO A 36 -4.99 -1.23 -1.56
CA PRO A 36 -6.02 -0.83 -2.51
C PRO A 36 -6.50 -2.05 -3.30
N ILE A 37 -7.81 -2.13 -3.51
CA ILE A 37 -8.43 -3.03 -4.48
C ILE A 37 -8.91 -2.13 -5.61
N SER A 38 -8.41 -2.38 -6.83
CA SER A 38 -8.76 -1.54 -7.97
C SER A 38 -10.24 -1.68 -8.31
N SER A 39 -10.94 -0.55 -8.38
CA SER A 39 -12.37 -0.55 -8.67
C SER A 39 -12.70 -1.00 -10.09
N GLY A 40 -11.77 -0.82 -11.05
CA GLY A 40 -11.98 -1.16 -12.47
C GLY A 40 -11.78 -2.64 -12.82
N TRP A 41 -11.59 -3.54 -11.85
CA TRP A 41 -11.41 -4.98 -12.14
C TRP A 41 -12.61 -5.61 -12.88
N ASP A 42 -13.81 -5.08 -12.68
CA ASP A 42 -15.03 -5.47 -13.40
C ASP A 42 -15.00 -5.11 -14.90
N LYS A 43 -14.16 -4.14 -15.28
CA LYS A 43 -14.00 -3.69 -16.68
C LYS A 43 -13.00 -4.53 -17.47
N LEU A 44 -12.31 -5.45 -16.81
CA LEU A 44 -11.36 -6.34 -17.46
C LEU A 44 -12.09 -7.42 -18.26
N PRO A 45 -11.65 -7.73 -19.48
CA PRO A 45 -12.08 -8.94 -20.17
C PRO A 45 -11.91 -10.17 -19.27
N PRO A 46 -12.78 -11.20 -19.40
CA PRO A 46 -12.61 -12.46 -18.70
C PRO A 46 -11.18 -13.00 -18.88
N ASP A 47 -10.60 -13.51 -17.79
CA ASP A 47 -9.24 -14.08 -17.75
C ASP A 47 -8.09 -13.13 -18.14
N SER A 48 -8.35 -11.82 -18.29
CA SER A 48 -7.30 -10.83 -18.50
C SER A 48 -6.69 -10.34 -17.18
N LYS A 49 -5.42 -9.96 -17.21
CA LYS A 49 -4.75 -9.35 -16.07
C LYS A 49 -4.81 -7.83 -16.16
N PRO A 50 -4.80 -7.12 -15.03
CA PRO A 50 -4.71 -5.66 -15.05
C PRO A 50 -3.48 -5.17 -15.85
N PRO A 51 -3.62 -4.11 -16.67
CA PRO A 51 -2.53 -3.60 -17.51
C PRO A 51 -1.43 -2.88 -16.72
N ILE A 52 -1.65 -2.56 -15.44
CA ILE A 52 -0.70 -1.81 -14.62
C ILE A 52 -0.37 -2.59 -13.35
N LEU A 53 0.91 -2.72 -13.04
CA LEU A 53 1.42 -3.12 -11.73
C LEU A 53 2.01 -1.90 -11.01
N VAL A 54 1.48 -1.58 -9.82
CA VAL A 54 1.93 -0.46 -8.99
C VAL A 54 2.73 -0.98 -7.81
N TYR A 55 3.97 -0.51 -7.68
CA TYR A 55 4.82 -0.77 -6.53
C TYR A 55 4.57 0.29 -5.45
N ARG A 56 3.95 -0.12 -4.32
CA ARG A 56 3.64 0.75 -3.16
C ARG A 56 4.49 0.38 -1.95
N ASP A 57 4.58 1.27 -0.97
CA ASP A 57 5.21 0.98 0.31
C ASP A 57 4.37 0.02 1.16
N THR A 58 5.02 -0.91 1.87
CA THR A 58 4.37 -1.79 2.86
C THR A 58 3.79 -1.07 4.07
N ASN A 59 4.01 0.23 4.17
CA ASN A 59 3.65 1.11 5.25
C ASN A 59 2.25 1.71 5.00
N SER A 60 1.81 1.80 3.73
CA SER A 60 0.43 2.10 3.29
C SER A 60 -0.09 3.51 3.57
N TRP A 61 0.83 4.43 3.83
CA TRP A 61 0.56 5.85 4.15
C TRP A 61 1.47 6.78 3.35
N CYS A 62 2.19 6.26 2.34
CA CYS A 62 3.01 7.09 1.48
C CYS A 62 2.11 8.01 0.63
N PRO A 63 2.21 9.34 0.81
CA PRO A 63 1.39 10.29 0.06
C PRO A 63 1.73 10.31 -1.44
N PHE A 64 2.94 9.91 -1.81
CA PHE A 64 3.33 9.78 -3.22
C PHE A 64 2.63 8.60 -3.89
N CYS A 65 2.55 7.45 -3.19
CA CYS A 65 1.82 6.28 -3.69
C CYS A 65 0.32 6.56 -3.79
N GLU A 66 -0.23 7.31 -2.84
CA GLU A 66 -1.64 7.70 -2.83
C GLU A 66 -2.03 8.49 -4.08
N ARG A 67 -1.18 9.43 -4.52
CA ARG A 67 -1.44 10.20 -5.74
C ARG A 67 -1.58 9.33 -6.98
N VAL A 68 -0.72 8.33 -7.13
CA VAL A 68 -0.77 7.40 -8.28
C VAL A 68 -2.00 6.51 -8.20
N TRP A 69 -2.31 5.99 -7.02
CA TRP A 69 -3.51 5.17 -6.81
C TRP A 69 -4.78 5.95 -7.14
N LEU A 70 -4.97 7.14 -6.57
CA LEU A 70 -6.15 7.97 -6.83
C LEU A 70 -6.28 8.33 -8.31
N ALA A 71 -5.17 8.58 -9.00
CA ALA A 71 -5.20 8.82 -10.45
C ALA A 71 -5.64 7.60 -11.26
N LEU A 72 -5.25 6.39 -10.85
CA LEU A 72 -5.69 5.15 -11.51
C LEU A 72 -7.18 4.87 -11.26
N GLU A 73 -7.65 5.09 -10.03
CA GLU A 73 -9.07 4.94 -9.68
C GLU A 73 -9.94 5.96 -10.43
N GLU A 74 -9.54 7.24 -10.45
CA GLU A 74 -10.25 8.31 -11.16
C GLU A 74 -10.36 8.04 -12.68
N LYS A 75 -9.36 7.36 -13.24
CA LYS A 75 -9.36 6.93 -14.65
C LYS A 75 -9.96 5.55 -14.86
N GLU A 76 -10.39 4.90 -13.79
CA GLU A 76 -10.93 3.54 -13.77
C GLU A 76 -10.00 2.54 -14.49
N ILE A 77 -8.68 2.78 -14.42
CA ILE A 77 -7.67 1.92 -15.02
C ILE A 77 -7.44 0.74 -14.08
N PRO A 78 -7.66 -0.51 -14.51
CA PRO A 78 -7.44 -1.66 -13.64
C PRO A 78 -5.94 -1.79 -13.31
N PHE A 79 -5.63 -2.07 -12.04
CA PHE A 79 -4.25 -2.29 -11.60
C PHE A 79 -4.13 -3.39 -10.56
N VAL A 80 -2.92 -3.93 -10.41
CA VAL A 80 -2.49 -4.74 -9.26
C VAL A 80 -1.46 -3.98 -8.44
N THR A 81 -1.34 -4.28 -7.14
CA THR A 81 -0.38 -3.65 -6.24
C THR A 81 0.62 -4.66 -5.71
N GLU A 82 1.90 -4.31 -5.76
CA GLU A 82 2.98 -5.02 -5.06
C GLU A 82 3.60 -4.13 -4.00
N PHE A 83 3.85 -4.71 -2.82
CA PHE A 83 4.32 -3.96 -1.66
C PHE A 83 5.82 -4.11 -1.43
N ILE A 84 6.52 -2.98 -1.39
CA ILE A 84 7.95 -2.87 -1.17
C ILE A 84 8.22 -2.44 0.28
N ASP A 85 8.99 -3.25 1.02
CA ASP A 85 9.49 -2.86 2.33
C ASP A 85 10.57 -1.80 2.18
N LEU A 86 10.29 -0.59 2.66
CA LEU A 86 11.23 0.52 2.56
C LEU A 86 12.44 0.38 3.49
N SER A 87 12.33 -0.43 4.55
CA SER A 87 13.43 -0.71 5.49
C SER A 87 14.36 -1.80 4.96
N ASN A 88 13.84 -2.71 4.14
CA ASN A 88 14.57 -3.84 3.57
C ASN A 88 14.11 -4.09 2.12
N LYS A 89 14.49 -3.17 1.22
CA LYS A 89 14.07 -3.25 -0.18
C LYS A 89 14.67 -4.49 -0.84
N PRO A 90 13.88 -5.30 -1.56
CA PRO A 90 14.40 -6.46 -2.23
C PRO A 90 15.29 -6.06 -3.41
N LYS A 91 16.35 -6.82 -3.66
CA LYS A 91 17.33 -6.53 -4.71
C LYS A 91 16.72 -6.42 -6.10
N TRP A 92 15.76 -7.29 -6.42
CA TRP A 92 15.07 -7.26 -7.72
C TRP A 92 14.37 -5.91 -7.97
N TYR A 93 13.87 -5.25 -6.92
CA TYR A 93 13.18 -3.97 -7.04
C TYR A 93 14.17 -2.83 -7.28
N THR A 94 15.31 -2.84 -6.58
CA THR A 94 16.35 -1.83 -6.77
C THR A 94 17.06 -1.96 -8.11
N ASP A 95 17.14 -3.18 -8.64
CA ASP A 95 17.66 -3.43 -9.99
C ASP A 95 16.66 -2.96 -11.07
N LEU A 96 15.35 -3.09 -10.81
CA LEU A 96 14.27 -2.65 -11.69
C LEU A 96 14.06 -1.12 -11.69
N VAL A 97 14.11 -0.50 -10.51
CA VAL A 97 13.81 0.93 -10.29
C VAL A 97 15.08 1.62 -9.80
N PRO A 98 15.85 2.29 -10.70
CA PRO A 98 17.16 2.85 -10.36
C PRO A 98 17.13 3.90 -9.23
N THR A 99 16.02 4.62 -9.08
CA THR A 99 15.85 5.58 -7.98
C THR A 99 15.64 4.88 -6.63
N THR A 100 15.23 3.61 -6.64
CA THR A 100 14.84 2.81 -5.47
C THR A 100 13.64 3.37 -4.70
N LEU A 101 12.90 4.31 -5.30
CA LEU A 101 11.77 5.01 -4.67
C LEU A 101 10.43 4.46 -5.14
N VAL A 102 9.45 4.50 -4.23
CA VAL A 102 8.03 4.30 -4.53
C VAL A 102 7.30 5.65 -4.59
N PRO A 103 6.21 5.78 -5.36
CA PRO A 103 5.64 4.76 -6.24
C PRO A 103 6.49 4.52 -7.49
N ALA A 104 6.43 3.29 -7.99
CA ALA A 104 6.84 2.96 -9.36
C ALA A 104 5.67 2.22 -10.03
N ALA A 105 5.58 2.28 -11.35
CA ALA A 105 4.54 1.60 -12.10
C ALA A 105 5.14 0.90 -13.32
N GLU A 106 4.71 -0.34 -13.55
CA GLU A 106 5.05 -1.13 -14.73
C GLU A 106 3.82 -1.24 -15.63
N ILE A 107 4.01 -0.94 -16.92
CA ILE A 107 2.97 -1.06 -17.93
C ILE A 107 3.09 -2.43 -18.58
N ILE A 108 2.11 -3.29 -18.31
CA ILE A 108 2.02 -4.64 -18.86
C ILE A 108 1.27 -4.53 -20.20
N VAL A 109 2.02 -4.27 -21.26
CA VAL A 109 1.44 -4.16 -22.60
C VAL A 109 1.02 -5.55 -23.08
N PHE A 110 -0.30 -5.80 -23.14
CA PHE A 110 -0.83 -6.85 -24.00
C PHE A 110 -0.80 -6.33 -25.43
N ALA A 111 -0.22 -7.09 -26.35
CA ALA A 111 -0.19 -6.74 -27.77
C ALA A 111 -1.57 -6.24 -28.19
N ARG A 112 -1.67 -4.96 -28.57
CA ARG A 112 -2.90 -4.42 -29.14
C ARG A 112 -3.16 -5.26 -30.39
N HIS A 113 -4.35 -5.85 -30.50
CA HIS A 113 -4.86 -6.20 -31.81
C HIS A 113 -4.90 -4.89 -32.60
N GLU A 114 -4.06 -4.80 -33.63
CA GLU A 114 -4.12 -3.74 -34.63
C GLU A 114 -5.53 -3.77 -35.25
N ILE A 115 -6.16 -2.60 -35.35
CA ILE A 115 -7.37 -2.38 -36.16
C ILE A 115 -6.91 -2.06 -37.57
#